data_AF-D5URB6-F1
#
_entry.id   AF-D5URB6-F1
#
_cell.length_a   1.000
_cell.length_b   1.000
_cell.length_c   1.000
_cell.angle_alpha   90.00
_cell.angle_beta   90.00
_cell.angle_gamma   90.00
#
_symmetry.space_group_name_H-M   'P 1'
#
loop_
_entity.id
_entity.type
_entity.pdbx_description
1 polymer ?
#
loop_
_entity_poly.entity_id
_entity_poly.type
_entity_poly.pdbx_seq_one_letter_code
_entity_poly.pdbx_strand_id
1 'polypeptide(L)'
;MVGLNVAPIQLLSGTNEVIANVATTSGLVGGAAGTLGAVIPAGIDDVSLMVAAGSAAHAANYLAVTVVDHAAVAQYAVSLSAVAATYVAADNAVQF
;
A
#
# COMPACT_ATOMS: atom_id res chain seq x y z
N MET A 1 -17.90 27.37 -10.26
CA MET A 1 -18.40 26.26 -9.41
C MET A 1 -18.21 24.99 -10.21
N VAL A 2 -17.36 24.07 -9.76
CA VAL A 2 -17.30 22.73 -10.37
C VAL A 2 -18.56 22.00 -9.88
N GLY A 3 -19.43 21.59 -10.79
CA GLY A 3 -20.59 20.77 -10.43
C GLY A 3 -20.11 19.44 -9.86
N LEU A 4 -20.58 19.06 -8.67
CA LEU A 4 -20.25 17.78 -8.05
C LEU A 4 -20.94 16.66 -8.83
N ASN A 5 -20.18 15.90 -9.62
CA ASN A 5 -20.63 14.64 -10.22
C ASN A 5 -20.03 13.49 -9.38
N VAL A 6 -20.79 13.01 -8.40
CA VAL A 6 -20.33 11.93 -7.50
C VAL A 6 -21.22 10.72 -7.67
N ALA A 7 -20.61 9.58 -7.99
CA ALA A 7 -21.27 8.29 -8.08
C ALA A 7 -20.78 7.38 -6.94
N PRO A 8 -21.53 7.21 -5.84
CA PRO A 8 -21.08 6.46 -4.67
C PRO A 8 -20.69 5.00 -4.97
N ILE A 9 -21.36 4.38 -5.95
CA ILE A 9 -21.05 3.02 -6.41
C ILE A 9 -19.64 2.92 -7.02
N GLN A 10 -19.19 3.96 -7.72
CA GLN A 10 -17.84 4.01 -8.32
C GLN A 10 -16.78 4.18 -7.23
N LEU A 11 -17.07 4.95 -6.18
CA LEU A 11 -16.19 5.11 -5.01
C LEU A 11 -16.03 3.78 -4.23
N LEU A 12 -17.12 3.01 -4.09
CA LEU A 12 -17.07 1.68 -3.48
C LEU A 12 -16.30 0.66 -4.33
N SER A 13 -16.50 0.68 -5.65
CA SER A 13 -15.70 -0.14 -6.57
C SER A 13 -14.21 0.18 -6.47
N GLY A 14 -13.85 1.46 -6.52
CA GLY A 14 -12.47 1.92 -6.36
C GLY A 14 -11.87 1.55 -5.00
N THR A 15 -12.68 1.53 -3.94
CA THR A 15 -12.24 1.06 -2.60
C THR A 15 -11.76 -0.39 -2.68
N ASN A 16 -12.55 -1.27 -3.31
CA ASN A 16 -12.20 -2.69 -3.43
C ASN A 16 -10.94 -2.90 -4.27
N GLU A 17 -10.79 -2.14 -5.36
CA GLU A 17 -9.60 -2.18 -6.21
C GLU A 17 -8.34 -1.77 -5.44
N VAL A 18 -8.40 -0.67 -4.66
CA VAL A 18 -7.28 -0.20 -3.85
C VAL A 18 -6.90 -1.25 -2.79
N ILE A 19 -7.89 -1.82 -2.08
CA ILE A 19 -7.63 -2.85 -1.07
C ILE A 19 -7.03 -4.11 -1.70
N ALA A 20 -7.56 -4.57 -2.83
CA ALA A 20 -7.06 -5.75 -3.53
C ALA A 20 -5.62 -5.54 -4.01
N ASN A 21 -5.30 -4.35 -4.53
CA ASN A 21 -3.95 -4.00 -4.94
C ASN A 21 -2.99 -3.98 -3.76
N VAL A 22 -3.35 -3.31 -2.66
CA VAL A 22 -2.51 -3.28 -1.43
C VAL A 22 -2.29 -4.68 -0.88
N ALA A 23 -3.33 -5.51 -0.81
CA ALA A 23 -3.22 -6.89 -0.33
C ALA A 23 -2.28 -7.71 -1.22
N THR A 24 -2.41 -7.56 -2.54
CA THR A 24 -1.56 -8.25 -3.52
C THR A 24 -0.10 -7.81 -3.40
N THR A 25 0.18 -6.50 -3.39
CA THR A 25 1.56 -5.99 -3.29
C THR A 25 2.18 -6.29 -1.95
N SER A 26 1.43 -6.16 -0.85
CA SER A 26 1.89 -6.54 0.49
C SER A 26 2.22 -8.03 0.57
N GLY A 27 1.38 -8.88 -0.04
CA GLY A 27 1.62 -10.31 -0.11
C GLY A 27 2.91 -10.66 -0.86
N LEU A 28 3.17 -10.01 -1.99
CA LEU A 28 4.40 -10.20 -2.77
C LEU A 28 5.65 -9.75 -1.99
N VAL A 29 5.61 -8.56 -1.40
CA VAL A 29 6.74 -8.02 -0.61
C VAL A 29 6.99 -8.86 0.64
N GLY A 30 5.92 -9.22 1.37
CA GLY A 30 6.01 -10.09 2.55
C GLY A 30 6.56 -11.48 2.21
N GLY A 31 6.12 -12.06 1.09
CA GLY A 31 6.63 -13.36 0.61
C GLY A 31 8.11 -13.31 0.19
N ALA A 32 8.59 -12.17 -0.29
CA ALA A 32 9.99 -11.97 -0.68
C ALA A 32 10.89 -11.43 0.45
N ALA A 33 10.34 -11.07 1.62
CA ALA A 33 11.11 -10.40 2.68
C ALA A 33 12.32 -11.24 3.15
N GLY A 34 12.14 -12.55 3.27
CA GLY A 34 13.22 -13.47 3.68
C GLY A 34 14.37 -13.53 2.67
N THR A 35 14.06 -13.49 1.36
CA THR A 35 15.09 -13.54 0.31
C THR A 35 15.75 -12.18 0.10
N LEU A 36 15.01 -11.08 0.28
CA LEU A 36 15.55 -9.71 0.24
C LEU A 36 16.56 -9.45 1.37
N GLY A 37 16.30 -9.97 2.57
CA GLY A 37 17.18 -9.79 3.74
C GLY A 37 18.40 -10.73 3.78
N ALA A 38 18.36 -11.84 3.05
CA ALA A 38 19.42 -12.85 3.04
C ALA A 38 20.53 -12.51 2.03
N VAL A 39 21.27 -11.43 2.27
CA VAL A 39 22.40 -11.04 1.43
C VAL A 39 23.70 -11.68 1.95
N ILE A 40 24.37 -12.46 1.10
CA ILE A 40 25.64 -13.12 1.41
C ILE A 40 26.76 -12.43 0.61
N PRO A 41 27.92 -12.12 1.23
CA PRO A 41 29.07 -11.62 0.49
C PRO A 41 29.50 -12.56 -0.64
N ALA A 42 29.87 -11.99 -1.79
CA ALA A 42 30.39 -12.76 -2.92
C ALA A 42 31.80 -13.32 -2.68
N GLY A 43 32.53 -12.73 -1.73
CA GLY A 43 33.90 -13.07 -1.34
C GLY A 43 34.23 -12.58 0.07
N ILE A 44 35.43 -12.90 0.55
CA ILE A 44 35.93 -12.50 1.88
C ILE A 44 36.66 -11.15 1.87
N ASP A 45 36.77 -10.52 0.71
CA ASP A 45 37.38 -9.19 0.59
C ASP A 45 36.46 -8.12 1.17
N ASP A 46 37.06 -7.01 1.60
CA ASP A 46 36.35 -5.91 2.26
C ASP A 46 35.27 -5.29 1.37
N VAL A 47 35.44 -5.30 0.03
CA VAL A 47 34.46 -4.75 -0.90
C VAL A 47 33.22 -5.65 -0.96
N SER A 48 33.39 -6.97 -1.07
CA SER A 48 32.29 -7.93 -1.02
C SER A 48 31.50 -7.85 0.28
N LEU A 49 32.19 -7.70 1.42
CA LEU A 49 31.54 -7.56 2.72
C LEU A 49 30.75 -6.24 2.82
N MET A 50 31.34 -5.13 2.37
CA MET A 50 30.70 -3.81 2.36
C MET A 50 29.46 -3.79 1.47
N VAL A 51 29.52 -4.39 0.28
CA VAL A 51 28.39 -4.46 -0.66
C VAL A 51 27.26 -5.32 -0.07
N ALA A 52 27.59 -6.44 0.57
CA ALA A 52 26.59 -7.28 1.23
C ALA A 52 25.89 -6.55 2.38
N ALA A 53 26.66 -5.88 3.24
CA ALA A 53 26.12 -5.08 4.34
C ALA A 53 25.24 -3.93 3.83
N GLY A 54 25.69 -3.19 2.81
CA GLY A 54 24.92 -2.10 2.20
C GLY A 54 23.62 -2.58 1.57
N SER A 55 23.65 -3.71 0.87
CA SER A 55 22.46 -4.31 0.26
C SER A 55 21.46 -4.80 1.32
N ALA A 56 21.95 -5.42 2.40
CA ALA A 56 21.11 -5.83 3.52
C ALA A 56 20.45 -4.63 4.21
N ALA A 57 21.21 -3.55 4.44
CA ALA A 57 20.67 -2.31 5.00
C ALA A 57 19.62 -1.67 4.06
N HIS A 58 19.88 -1.67 2.75
CA HIS A 58 18.91 -1.20 1.75
C HIS A 58 17.63 -2.03 1.76
N ALA A 59 17.74 -3.36 1.78
CA ALA A 59 16.59 -4.26 1.86
C ALA A 59 15.77 -4.04 3.13
N ALA A 60 16.42 -3.87 4.29
CA ALA A 60 15.75 -3.56 5.55
C ALA A 60 14.99 -2.23 5.48
N ASN A 61 15.60 -1.19 4.90
CA ASN A 61 14.95 0.11 4.72
C ASN A 61 13.76 0.01 3.76
N TYR A 62 13.91 -0.69 2.62
CA TYR A 62 12.83 -0.92 1.68
C TYR A 62 11.63 -1.62 2.35
N LEU A 63 11.88 -2.69 3.13
CA LEU A 63 10.83 -3.40 3.86
C LEU A 63 10.14 -2.50 4.91
N ALA A 64 10.89 -1.65 5.61
CA ALA A 64 10.30 -0.71 6.56
C ALA A 64 9.40 0.33 5.87
N VAL A 65 9.85 0.91 4.76
CA VAL A 65 9.09 1.92 4.00
C VAL A 65 7.83 1.32 3.38
N THR A 66 7.94 0.15 2.75
CA THR A 66 6.80 -0.52 2.10
C THR A 66 5.67 -0.84 3.06
N VAL A 67 5.97 -1.23 4.31
CA VAL A 67 4.93 -1.44 5.35
C VAL A 67 4.15 -0.16 5.62
N VAL A 68 4.83 0.98 5.75
CA VAL A 68 4.18 2.28 5.99
C VAL A 68 3.34 2.71 4.79
N ASP A 69 3.86 2.55 3.58
CA ASP A 69 3.14 2.90 2.35
C ASP A 69 1.89 2.05 2.16
N HIS A 70 2.00 0.73 2.35
CA HIS A 70 0.84 -0.17 2.27
C HIS A 70 -0.24 0.20 3.31
N ALA A 71 0.16 0.53 4.53
CA ALA A 71 -0.76 0.97 5.58
C ALA A 71 -1.46 2.30 5.20
N ALA A 72 -0.72 3.24 4.61
CA ALA A 72 -1.29 4.53 4.18
C ALA A 72 -2.31 4.36 3.05
N VAL A 73 -2.01 3.52 2.05
CA VAL A 73 -2.93 3.26 0.94
C VAL A 73 -4.16 2.47 1.40
N ALA A 74 -4.02 1.55 2.37
CA ALA A 74 -5.17 0.90 3.00
C ALA A 74 -6.07 1.90 3.74
N GLN A 75 -5.50 2.85 4.48
CA GLN A 75 -6.26 3.92 5.13
C GLN A 75 -6.97 4.83 4.11
N TYR A 76 -6.34 5.10 2.97
CA TYR A 76 -6.96 5.84 1.87
C TYR A 76 -8.22 5.12 1.37
N ALA A 77 -8.19 3.79 1.20
CA ALA A 77 -9.38 3.03 0.82
C ALA A 77 -10.51 3.12 1.86
N VAL A 78 -10.19 3.05 3.16
CA VAL A 78 -11.17 3.26 4.24
C VAL A 78 -11.79 4.65 4.14
N SER A 79 -11.00 5.68 3.87
CA SER A 79 -11.50 7.04 3.70
C SER A 79 -12.44 7.17 2.49
N LEU A 80 -12.14 6.49 1.38
CA LEU A 80 -12.98 6.47 0.18
C LEU A 80 -14.34 5.80 0.45
N SER A 81 -14.34 4.71 1.22
CA SER A 81 -15.56 4.04 1.67
C SER A 81 -16.42 4.93 2.56
N ALA A 82 -15.80 5.64 3.52
CA ALA A 82 -16.51 6.56 4.41
C ALA A 82 -17.15 7.73 3.63
N VAL A 83 -16.44 8.27 2.64
CA VAL A 83 -16.98 9.30 1.73
C VAL A 83 -18.17 8.74 0.94
N ALA A 84 -18.05 7.55 0.36
CA ALA A 84 -19.15 6.91 -0.37
C ALA A 84 -20.40 6.72 0.51
N ALA A 85 -20.21 6.24 1.75
CA ALA A 85 -21.30 6.08 2.71
C ALA A 85 -21.97 7.42 3.07
N THR A 86 -21.20 8.49 3.17
CA THR A 86 -21.72 9.84 3.45
C THR A 86 -22.61 10.34 2.32
N TYR A 87 -22.21 10.12 1.06
CA TYR A 87 -23.05 10.47 -0.09
C TYR A 87 -24.33 9.65 -0.15
N VAL A 88 -24.27 8.34 0.12
CA VAL A 88 -25.48 7.49 0.18
C VAL A 88 -26.44 7.96 1.28
N ALA A 89 -25.92 8.32 2.46
CA ALA A 89 -26.73 8.83 3.56
C ALA A 89 -27.38 10.18 3.21
N ALA A 90 -26.64 11.07 2.53
CA ALA A 90 -27.16 12.35 2.06
C ALA A 90 -28.26 12.17 1.02
N ASP A 91 -28.08 11.27 0.05
CA ASP A 91 -29.11 10.97 -0.97
C ASP A 91 -30.39 10.45 -0.31
N ASN A 92 -30.28 9.53 0.65
CA ASN A 92 -31.42 8.97 1.37
C ASN A 92 -32.16 10.01 2.23
N ALA A 93 -31.47 11.04 2.73
CA ALA A 93 -32.06 12.07 3.57
C ALA A 93 -32.94 13.07 2.79
N VAL A 94 -32.76 13.16 1.47
CA VAL A 94 -33.49 14.10 0.59
C VAL A 94 -34.67 13.41 -0.13
N GLN A 95 -34.81 12.08 -0.01
CA GLN A 95 -35.88 11.30 -0.64
C GLN A 95 -37.17 11.16 0.22
N PHE A 96 -37.26 11.85 1.36
CA PHE A 96 -38.47 11.95 2.19
C PHE A 96 -39.07 13.36 2.10
#